data_AF-A0A7V8QN86-F1
#
_entry.id   AF-A0A7V8QN86-F1
#
_cell.length_a   1.000
_cell.length_b   1.000
_cell.length_c   1.000
_cell.angle_alpha   90.00
_cell.angle_beta   90.00
_cell.angle_gamma   90.00
#
_symmetry.space_group_name_H-M   'P 1'
#
loop_
_entity.id
_entity.type
_entity.pdbx_description
1 polymer ?
#
loop_
_entity_poly.entity_id
_entity_poly.type
_entity_poly.pdbx_seq_one_letter_code
_entity_poly.pdbx_strand_id
1 'polypeptide(L)'
;MGTSTVTTYVESAAGVKAGGRTGMTSLVIGLLFLGMLFFAPLATSLPKEIDAAALIYISTLFVRGIKDIEWDDIGEAGPAVLAMIAMPFTYSISNGIALAFVSYAAIKICTGKTDVNPAIWVIAILSLISFLVA
;
A
#
# COMPACT_ATOMS: atom_id res chain seq x y z
N MET A 1 10.87 -16.91 5.43
CA MET A 1 10.09 -15.81 6.02
C MET A 1 9.98 -14.73 4.95
N GLY A 2 8.79 -14.57 4.36
CA GLY A 2 8.57 -13.64 3.26
C GLY A 2 8.80 -12.20 3.73
N THR A 3 9.52 -11.42 2.94
CA THR A 3 9.74 -10.00 3.21
C THR A 3 8.40 -9.27 3.19
N SER A 4 8.15 -8.39 4.16
CA SER A 4 6.97 -7.51 4.16
C SER A 4 6.84 -6.78 2.81
N THR A 5 5.60 -6.54 2.38
CA THR A 5 5.32 -5.78 1.15
C THR A 5 5.95 -4.39 1.26
N VAL A 6 7.04 -4.17 0.53
CA VAL A 6 7.76 -2.88 0.51
C VAL A 6 6.87 -1.86 -0.19
N THR A 7 6.31 -0.92 0.57
CA THR A 7 5.47 0.17 0.01
C THR A 7 6.27 1.47 0.04
N THR A 8 6.93 1.79 -1.07
CA THR A 8 7.93 2.89 -1.22
C THR A 8 7.31 4.28 -1.41
N TYR A 9 6.20 4.62 -0.74
CA TYR A 9 5.41 5.78 -1.18
C TYR A 9 5.94 7.13 -0.67
N VAL A 10 6.24 7.26 0.63
CA VAL A 10 6.57 8.57 1.23
C VAL A 10 7.99 9.01 0.87
N GLU A 11 8.95 8.10 0.94
CA GLU A 11 10.36 8.39 0.66
C GLU A 11 10.58 8.68 -0.83
N SER A 12 9.89 7.96 -1.72
CA SER A 12 9.93 8.27 -3.17
C SER A 12 9.28 9.60 -3.49
N ALA A 13 8.15 9.94 -2.86
CA ALA A 13 7.47 11.22 -3.10
C ALA A 13 8.34 12.42 -2.68
N ALA A 14 9.06 12.31 -1.56
CA ALA A 14 10.04 13.32 -1.13
C ALA A 14 11.24 13.40 -2.10
N GLY A 15 11.76 12.25 -2.55
CA GLY A 15 12.85 12.17 -3.52
C GLY A 15 12.49 12.82 -4.87
N VAL A 16 11.28 12.59 -5.37
CA VAL A 16 10.80 13.22 -6.62
C VAL A 16 10.62 14.73 -6.47
N LYS A 17 10.13 15.20 -5.31
CA LYS A 17 10.01 16.64 -5.01
C LYS A 17 11.38 17.33 -4.91
N ALA A 18 12.41 16.64 -4.43
CA ALA A 18 13.78 17.14 -4.38
C ALA A 18 14.49 17.11 -5.76
N GLY A 19 13.81 16.71 -6.84
CA GLY A 19 14.37 16.66 -8.19
C GLY A 19 14.89 15.28 -8.62
N GLY A 20 14.71 14.25 -7.79
CA GLY A 20 15.03 12.86 -8.08
C GLY A 20 14.10 12.27 -9.14
N ARG A 21 14.40 12.52 -10.42
CA ARG A 21 13.61 12.04 -11.57
C ARG A 21 14.31 10.95 -12.39
N THR A 22 15.51 10.55 -12.00
CA THR A 22 16.35 9.59 -12.74
C THR A 22 16.52 8.28 -11.96
N GLY A 23 16.65 7.15 -12.66
CA GLY A 23 16.97 5.86 -12.04
C GLY A 23 18.31 5.85 -11.29
N MET A 24 19.21 6.79 -11.62
CA MET A 24 20.46 7.01 -10.87
C MET A 24 20.19 7.42 -9.42
N THR A 25 19.10 8.16 -9.17
CA THR A 25 18.70 8.57 -7.81
C THR A 25 18.34 7.34 -6.97
N SER A 26 17.55 6.42 -7.51
CA SER A 26 17.18 5.18 -6.81
C SER A 26 18.39 4.29 -6.50
N LEU A 27 19.37 4.23 -7.41
CA LEU A 27 20.63 3.50 -7.18
C LEU A 27 21.47 4.11 -6.06
N VAL A 28 21.62 5.44 -6.05
CA VAL A 28 22.37 6.14 -4.99
C VAL A 28 21.68 5.99 -3.64
N ILE A 29 20.35 6.11 -3.59
CA ILE A 29 19.56 5.87 -2.38
C ILE A 29 19.76 4.43 -1.90
N GLY A 30 19.67 3.44 -2.79
CA GLY A 30 19.88 2.03 -2.44
C GLY A 30 21.29 1.76 -1.89
N LEU A 31 22.32 2.36 -2.48
CA LEU A 31 23.70 2.23 -2.03
C LEU A 31 23.92 2.89 -0.66
N LEU A 32 23.32 4.06 -0.44
CA LEU A 32 23.33 4.75 0.86
C LEU A 32 22.58 3.94 1.94
N PHE A 33 21.43 3.34 1.60
CA PHE A 33 20.71 2.43 2.50
C PHE A 33 21.55 1.20 2.87
N LEU A 34 22.33 0.66 1.92
CA LEU A 34 23.25 -0.45 2.16
C LEU A 34 24.39 -0.04 3.09
N GLY A 35 24.90 1.19 2.93
CA GLY A 35 25.86 1.80 3.87
C GLY A 35 25.26 2.03 5.27
N MET A 36 23.98 2.38 5.35
CA MET A 36 23.26 2.57 6.60
C MET A 36 23.17 1.30 7.46
N LEU A 37 23.29 0.09 6.88
CA LEU A 37 23.30 -1.15 7.65
C LEU A 37 24.45 -1.22 8.67
N PHE A 38 25.59 -0.59 8.38
CA PHE A 38 26.70 -0.49 9.33
C PHE A 38 26.39 0.46 10.51
N PHE A 39 25.52 1.45 10.27
CA PHE A 39 25.05 2.40 11.28
C PHE A 39 23.74 1.98 11.95
N ALA A 40 23.18 0.82 11.60
CA ALA A 40 22.00 0.24 12.24
C ALA A 40 22.05 0.23 13.79
N PRO A 41 23.18 -0.10 14.46
CA PRO A 41 23.23 -0.05 15.93
C PRO A 41 23.05 1.35 16.52
N LEU A 42 23.36 2.42 15.78
CA LEU A 42 23.05 3.79 16.22
C LEU A 42 21.55 4.08 16.16
N ALA A 43 20.85 3.57 15.15
CA ALA A 43 19.40 3.73 15.04
C ALA A 43 18.66 3.04 16.21
N THR A 44 19.15 1.87 16.65
CA THR A 44 18.56 1.16 17.80
C THR A 44 18.83 1.81 19.16
N SER A 45 19.71 2.81 19.23
CA SER A 45 19.99 3.56 20.47
C SER A 45 18.97 4.67 20.74
N LEU A 46 18.08 4.97 19.80
CA LEU A 46 17.06 6.01 19.95
C LEU A 46 15.89 5.54 20.82
N PRO A 47 15.30 6.45 21.63
CA PRO A 47 14.06 6.18 22.34
C PRO A 47 12.90 5.85 21.39
N LYS A 48 12.08 4.84 21.75
CA LYS A 48 10.96 4.35 20.92
C LYS A 48 9.86 5.39 20.71
N GLU A 49 9.80 6.39 21.57
CA GLU A 49 8.86 7.50 21.49
C GLU A 49 9.06 8.33 20.22
N ILE A 50 10.30 8.41 19.71
CA ILE A 50 10.64 9.13 18.48
C ILE A 50 10.05 8.40 17.26
N ASP A 51 10.19 7.07 17.22
CA ASP A 51 9.65 6.24 16.14
C ASP A 51 8.12 6.34 16.08
N ALA A 52 7.46 6.32 17.24
CA ALA A 52 6.01 6.48 17.34
C ALA A 52 5.54 7.84 16.81
N ALA A 53 6.23 8.93 17.16
CA ALA A 53 5.90 10.27 16.67
C ALA A 53 6.03 10.38 15.13
N ALA A 54 7.07 9.77 14.56
CA ALA A 54 7.25 9.70 13.11
C ALA A 54 6.11 8.91 12.43
N LEU A 55 5.71 7.76 13.00
CA LEU A 55 4.62 6.94 12.47
C LEU A 55 3.26 7.64 12.52
N ILE A 56 2.97 8.44 13.56
CA ILE A 56 1.74 9.24 13.66
C ILE A 56 1.70 10.31 12.56
N TYR A 57 2.83 10.96 12.28
CA TYR A 57 2.90 11.93 11.20
C TYR A 57 2.68 11.27 9.82
N ILE A 58 3.33 10.13 9.58
CA ILE A 58 3.19 9.37 8.32
C ILE A 58 1.76 8.86 8.14
N SER A 59 1.11 8.34 9.18
CA SER A 59 -0.28 7.86 9.08
C SER A 59 -1.24 9.00 8.70
N THR A 60 -1.00 10.21 9.23
CA THR A 60 -1.76 11.42 8.85
C THR A 60 -1.58 11.75 7.37
N LEU A 61 -0.39 11.54 6.79
CA LEU A 61 -0.16 11.72 5.35
C LEU A 61 -0.93 10.70 4.51
N PHE A 62 -1.03 9.44 4.95
CA PHE A 62 -1.77 8.39 4.24
C PHE A 62 -3.28 8.60 4.25
N VAL A 63 -3.84 9.10 5.35
CA VAL A 63 -5.27 9.43 5.45
C VAL A 63 -5.67 10.47 4.39
N ARG A 64 -4.77 11.35 3.96
CA ARG A 64 -5.07 12.33 2.89
C ARG A 64 -5.44 11.67 1.56
N GLY A 65 -4.90 10.49 1.27
CA GLY A 65 -5.20 9.75 0.02
C GLY A 65 -6.64 9.26 -0.07
N ILE A 66 -7.36 9.18 1.06
CA ILE A 66 -8.79 8.83 1.09
C ILE A 66 -9.63 9.86 0.33
N LYS A 67 -9.14 11.11 0.24
CA LYS A 67 -9.81 12.18 -0.51
C LYS A 67 -9.80 11.92 -2.03
N ASP A 68 -8.83 11.16 -2.53
CA ASP A 68 -8.67 10.90 -3.96
C ASP A 68 -9.59 9.74 -4.46
N ILE A 69 -10.40 9.16 -3.58
CA ILE A 69 -11.41 8.15 -3.93
C ILE A 69 -12.61 8.83 -4.58
N GLU A 70 -13.12 8.24 -5.66
CA GLU A 70 -14.38 8.66 -6.31
C GLU A 70 -15.58 8.21 -5.44
N TRP A 71 -16.10 9.13 -4.63
CA TRP A 71 -17.17 8.84 -3.67
C TRP A 71 -18.56 8.77 -4.31
N ASP A 72 -18.73 9.35 -5.51
CA ASP A 72 -20.01 9.35 -6.22
C ASP A 72 -20.30 7.99 -6.91
N ASP A 73 -19.27 7.19 -7.19
CA ASP A 73 -19.44 5.81 -7.68
C ASP A 73 -19.35 4.79 -6.53
N ILE A 74 -20.49 4.27 -6.10
CA ILE A 74 -20.61 3.21 -5.08
C ILE A 74 -19.80 1.96 -5.47
N GLY A 75 -19.62 1.70 -6.77
CA GLY A 75 -18.83 0.59 -7.28
C GLY A 75 -17.33 0.72 -6.97
N GLU A 76 -16.84 1.93 -6.72
CA GLU A 76 -15.45 2.20 -6.35
C GLU A 76 -15.32 2.49 -4.86
N ALA A 77 -16.23 3.30 -4.30
CA ALA A 77 -16.25 3.64 -2.89
C ALA A 77 -16.49 2.42 -1.98
N GLY A 78 -17.37 1.49 -2.37
CA GLY A 78 -17.67 0.28 -1.59
C GLY A 78 -16.45 -0.60 -1.32
N PRO A 79 -15.73 -1.05 -2.37
CA PRO A 79 -14.49 -1.80 -2.24
C PRO A 79 -13.39 -1.05 -1.49
N ALA A 80 -13.29 0.28 -1.66
CA ALA A 80 -12.30 1.09 -0.96
C ALA A 80 -12.57 1.12 0.55
N VAL A 81 -13.82 1.31 0.97
CA VAL A 81 -14.23 1.25 2.39
C VAL A 81 -13.99 -0.16 2.96
N LEU A 82 -14.31 -1.20 2.19
CA LEU A 82 -14.05 -2.57 2.61
C LEU A 82 -12.56 -2.82 2.82
N ALA A 83 -11.69 -2.30 1.95
CA ALA A 83 -10.24 -2.35 2.12
C ALA A 83 -9.79 -1.67 3.42
N MET A 84 -10.29 -0.44 3.66
CA MET A 84 -9.94 0.35 4.84
C MET A 84 -10.28 -0.35 6.16
N ILE A 85 -11.38 -1.10 6.19
CA ILE A 85 -11.81 -1.85 7.37
C ILE A 85 -11.09 -3.20 7.43
N ALA A 86 -10.99 -3.93 6.31
CA ALA A 86 -10.39 -5.26 6.30
C ALA A 86 -8.91 -5.25 6.70
N MET A 87 -8.14 -4.22 6.35
CA MET A 87 -6.71 -4.15 6.67
C MET A 87 -6.42 -4.18 8.19
N PRO A 88 -6.99 -3.28 9.04
CA PRO A 88 -6.84 -3.38 10.49
C PRO A 88 -7.38 -4.69 11.08
N PHE A 89 -8.54 -5.16 10.62
CA PHE A 89 -9.19 -6.35 11.19
C PHE A 89 -8.43 -7.65 10.89
N THR A 90 -7.77 -7.73 9.72
CA THR A 90 -6.97 -8.90 9.33
C THR A 90 -5.51 -8.80 9.75
N TYR A 91 -5.09 -7.68 10.36
CA TYR A 91 -3.69 -7.35 10.66
C TYR A 91 -2.75 -7.54 9.44
N SER A 92 -3.29 -7.47 8.21
CA SER A 92 -2.58 -7.74 6.97
C SER A 92 -3.06 -6.79 5.88
N ILE A 93 -2.15 -5.93 5.41
CA ILE A 93 -2.40 -5.04 4.28
C ILE A 93 -2.73 -5.87 3.03
N SER A 94 -2.00 -6.97 2.82
CA SER A 94 -2.20 -7.85 1.66
C SER A 94 -3.59 -8.47 1.63
N ASN A 95 -4.09 -8.97 2.77
CA ASN A 95 -5.41 -9.58 2.83
C ASN A 95 -6.53 -8.55 2.64
N GLY A 96 -6.36 -7.34 3.20
CA GLY A 96 -7.30 -6.24 2.97
C GLY A 96 -7.37 -5.79 1.51
N ILE A 97 -6.22 -5.68 0.83
CA ILE A 97 -6.17 -5.38 -0.61
C ILE A 97 -6.83 -6.50 -1.43
N ALA A 98 -6.50 -7.75 -1.13
CA ALA A 98 -7.08 -8.91 -1.82
C ALA A 98 -8.62 -8.95 -1.71
N LEU A 99 -9.15 -8.73 -0.50
CA LEU A 99 -10.60 -8.63 -0.25
C LEU A 99 -11.24 -7.48 -1.03
N ALA A 100 -10.58 -6.33 -1.10
CA ALA A 100 -11.08 -5.18 -1.86
C ALA A 100 -11.17 -5.49 -3.37
N PHE A 101 -10.15 -6.12 -3.96
CA PHE A 101 -10.18 -6.52 -5.38
C PHE A 101 -11.27 -7.55 -5.68
N VAL A 102 -11.45 -8.54 -4.80
CA VAL A 102 -12.53 -9.54 -4.95
C VAL A 102 -13.90 -8.86 -4.85
N SER A 103 -14.09 -7.96 -3.88
CA SER A 103 -15.34 -7.19 -3.73
C SER A 103 -15.60 -6.29 -4.94
N TYR A 104 -14.58 -5.61 -5.47
CA TYR A 104 -14.69 -4.79 -6.67
C TYR A 104 -15.14 -5.61 -7.90
N ALA A 105 -14.52 -6.76 -8.12
CA ALA A 105 -14.90 -7.66 -9.21
C ALA A 105 -16.34 -8.18 -9.02
N ALA A 106 -16.71 -8.58 -7.80
CA ALA A 106 -18.07 -9.03 -7.48
C ALA A 106 -19.11 -7.93 -7.74
N ILE A 107 -18.84 -6.69 -7.34
CA ILE A 107 -19.75 -5.57 -7.59
C ILE A 107 -19.88 -5.33 -9.09
N LYS A 108 -18.78 -5.25 -9.86
CA LYS A 108 -18.85 -5.02 -11.32
C LYS A 108 -19.62 -6.14 -12.06
N ILE A 109 -19.52 -7.39 -11.59
CA ILE A 109 -20.35 -8.51 -12.09
C ILE A 109 -21.84 -8.23 -11.81
N CYS A 110 -22.19 -7.92 -10.57
CA CYS A 110 -23.58 -7.69 -10.16
C CYS A 110 -24.22 -6.46 -10.83
N THR A 111 -23.44 -5.42 -11.13
CA THR A 111 -23.92 -4.21 -11.81
C THR A 111 -23.96 -4.34 -13.33
N GLY A 112 -23.53 -5.48 -13.90
CA GLY A 112 -23.53 -5.73 -15.35
C GLY A 112 -22.56 -4.86 -16.16
N LYS A 113 -21.68 -4.11 -15.50
CA LYS A 113 -20.68 -3.22 -16.13
C LYS A 113 -19.35 -3.96 -16.22
N THR A 114 -19.24 -4.86 -17.20
CA THR A 114 -18.05 -5.70 -17.46
C THR A 114 -16.92 -5.00 -18.20
N ASP A 115 -17.06 -3.70 -18.52
CA ASP A 115 -16.05 -2.89 -19.19
C ASP A 115 -14.96 -2.41 -18.21
N VAL A 116 -14.27 -3.38 -17.60
CA VAL A 116 -13.19 -3.18 -16.64
C VAL A 116 -11.92 -3.81 -17.18
N ASN A 117 -10.79 -3.15 -16.93
CA ASN A 117 -9.48 -3.60 -17.41
C ASN A 117 -9.25 -5.09 -17.03
N PRO A 118 -8.86 -5.96 -17.98
CA PRO A 118 -8.60 -7.38 -17.74
C PRO A 118 -7.66 -7.66 -16.56
N ALA A 119 -6.75 -6.73 -16.25
CA ALA A 119 -5.85 -6.85 -15.10
C ALA A 119 -6.59 -6.99 -13.76
N ILE A 120 -7.73 -6.31 -13.58
CA ILE A 120 -8.53 -6.36 -12.35
C ILE A 120 -9.10 -7.76 -12.13
N TRP A 121 -9.53 -8.42 -13.20
CA TRP A 121 -10.02 -9.79 -13.17
C TRP A 121 -8.94 -10.80 -12.80
N VAL A 122 -7.75 -10.64 -13.38
CA VAL A 122 -6.59 -11.50 -13.07
C VAL A 122 -6.22 -11.37 -11.59
N ILE A 123 -6.16 -10.13 -11.06
CA ILE A 123 -5.83 -9.87 -9.66
C ILE A 123 -6.92 -10.40 -8.73
N ALA A 124 -8.19 -10.23 -9.08
CA ALA A 124 -9.31 -10.76 -8.29
C ALA A 124 -9.27 -12.30 -8.21
N ILE A 125 -9.02 -12.98 -9.34
CA ILE A 125 -8.90 -14.45 -9.38
C ILE A 125 -7.69 -14.92 -8.57
N LEU A 126 -6.52 -14.29 -8.73
CA LEU A 126 -5.32 -14.59 -7.94
C LEU A 126 -5.56 -14.39 -6.43
N SER A 127 -6.26 -13.31 -6.07
CA SER A 127 -6.62 -13.01 -4.68
C SER A 127 -7.56 -14.09 -4.11
N LEU A 128 -8.50 -14.58 -4.92
CA LEU A 128 -9.43 -15.65 -4.54
C LEU A 128 -8.70 -16.99 -4.34
N ILE A 129 -7.76 -17.31 -5.23
CA ILE A 129 -6.89 -18.49 -5.09
C ILE A 129 -6.03 -18.37 -3.82
N SER A 130 -5.48 -17.19 -3.54
CA SER A 130 -4.69 -16.96 -2.33
C SER A 130 -5.52 -17.17 -1.06
N PHE A 131 -6.79 -16.79 -1.04
CA PHE A 131 -7.69 -17.05 0.09
C PHE A 131 -8.12 -18.51 0.24
N LEU A 132 -8.13 -19.28 -0.85
CA LEU A 132 -8.44 -20.71 -0.83
C LEU A 132 -7.24 -21.60 -0.44
N VAL A 133 -6.02 -21.10 -0.69
CA VAL A 133 -4.76 -21.81 -0.38
C VAL A 133 -4.18 -21.41 0.99
N ALA A 134 -4.49 -20.21 1.48
CA ALA A 134 -4.12 -19.73 2.82
C ALA A 134 -4.91 -20.41 3.94
#